data_AF-Q8ZXR7-F1
#
_entry.id   AF-Q8ZXR7-F1
#
_cell.length_a   1.000
_cell.length_b   1.000
_cell.length_c   1.000
_cell.angle_alpha   90.00
_cell.angle_beta   90.00
_cell.angle_gamma   90.00
#
_symmetry.space_group_name_H-M   'P 1'
#
loop_
_entity.id
_entity.type
_entity.pdbx_description
1 polymer ?
#
loop_
_entity_poly.entity_id
_entity_poly.type
_entity_poly.pdbx_seq_one_letter_code
_entity_poly.pdbx_strand_id
1 'polypeptide(L)'
;MGYYYCDFDAAAAAVDSMLSELVREHFGDMPRGELDAIREFVFRDFMHYLATRAGIYNWKRFSENNARLRLCMYVEKMWNKLWDIANEWFNLWKLKWNQRVRLVFSEEEFKKATQSVKWNSALEEVLKKINLTELRLFVIANLIRNGEVAGVEQIAEYLIRDELNSIVERHGPQKAAEMYKSGALASRLLERISSLKNFTDPLLLLKFDFGRIQSY
;
A
#
# COMPACT_ATOMS: atom_id res chain seq x y z
N MET A 1 16.41 -31.78 11.72
CA MET A 1 16.25 -30.36 11.34
C MET A 1 15.35 -29.74 12.38
N GLY A 2 15.88 -28.85 13.23
CA GLY A 2 15.05 -28.09 14.16
C GLY A 2 14.13 -27.16 13.36
N TYR A 3 12.84 -27.18 13.66
CA TYR A 3 11.92 -26.18 13.12
C TYR A 3 12.35 -24.82 13.67
N TYR A 4 12.84 -23.94 12.80
CA TYR A 4 13.10 -22.55 13.18
C TYR A 4 11.76 -21.90 13.49
N TYR A 5 11.50 -21.64 14.77
CA TYR A 5 10.32 -20.92 15.22
C TYR A 5 10.65 -19.44 15.28
N CYS A 6 9.88 -18.63 14.56
CA CYS A 6 9.99 -17.18 14.56
C CYS A 6 8.62 -16.63 14.94
N ASP A 7 8.54 -15.88 16.04
CA ASP A 7 7.32 -15.23 16.48
C ASP A 7 7.10 -13.96 15.67
N PHE A 8 6.27 -14.07 14.62
CA PHE A 8 6.00 -12.95 13.73
C PHE A 8 5.32 -11.79 14.46
N ASP A 9 4.43 -12.06 15.42
CA ASP A 9 3.69 -11.00 16.10
C ASP A 9 4.61 -10.22 17.03
N ALA A 10 5.53 -10.89 17.72
CA ALA A 10 6.59 -10.22 18.49
C ALA A 10 7.54 -9.40 17.58
N ALA A 11 7.96 -9.96 16.45
CA ALA A 11 8.82 -9.24 15.50
C ALA A 11 8.10 -8.01 14.90
N ALA A 12 6.83 -8.14 14.54
CA ALA A 12 6.01 -7.05 14.02
C ALA A 12 5.80 -5.95 15.07
N ALA A 13 5.53 -6.31 16.33
CA ALA A 13 5.41 -5.35 17.42
C ALA A 13 6.73 -4.59 17.69
N ALA A 14 7.86 -5.27 17.59
CA ALA A 14 9.18 -4.64 17.73
C ALA A 14 9.45 -3.64 16.59
N VAL A 15 9.07 -3.98 15.36
CA VAL A 15 9.14 -3.06 14.20
C VAL A 15 8.21 -1.86 14.40
N ASP A 16 6.97 -2.07 14.87
CA ASP A 16 6.00 -1.01 15.11
C ASP A 16 6.47 -0.02 16.20
N SER A 17 7.03 -0.53 17.30
CA SER A 17 7.63 0.30 18.35
C SER A 17 8.77 1.16 17.80
N MET A 18 9.64 0.57 16.98
CA MET A 18 10.75 1.28 16.34
C MET A 18 10.25 2.40 15.41
N LEU A 19 9.27 2.10 14.55
CA LEU A 19 8.69 3.11 13.66
C LEU A 19 7.93 4.20 14.41
N SER A 20 7.30 3.86 15.54
CA SER A 20 6.60 4.82 16.39
C SER A 20 7.53 5.90 16.95
N GLU A 21 8.80 5.58 17.18
CA GLU A 21 9.82 6.57 17.56
C GLU A 21 10.08 7.56 16.42
N LEU A 22 10.33 7.06 15.20
CA LEU A 22 10.53 7.90 14.00
C LEU A 22 9.32 8.79 13.71
N VAL A 23 8.10 8.24 13.84
CA VAL A 23 6.88 9.01 13.63
C VAL A 23 6.74 10.10 14.69
N ARG A 24 7.02 9.80 15.96
CA ARG A 24 6.97 10.81 17.04
C ARG A 24 8.00 11.92 16.83
N GLU A 25 9.20 11.59 16.39
CA GLU A 25 10.27 12.58 16.12
C GLU A 25 9.89 13.57 15.01
N HIS A 26 9.14 13.13 14.00
CA HIS A 26 8.82 13.94 12.82
C HIS A 26 7.39 14.50 12.77
N PHE A 27 6.45 13.88 13.48
CA PHE A 27 5.02 14.23 13.47
C PHE A 27 4.46 14.43 14.89
N GLY A 28 5.30 14.54 15.92
CA GLY A 28 4.87 14.58 17.32
C GLY A 28 3.92 15.72 17.70
N ASP A 29 3.92 16.81 16.94
CA ASP A 29 3.02 17.97 17.15
C ASP A 29 1.61 17.76 16.57
N MET A 30 1.39 16.66 15.87
CA MET A 30 0.12 16.34 15.22
C MET A 30 -0.93 15.84 16.25
N PRO A 31 -2.23 16.17 16.09
CA PRO A 31 -3.29 15.63 16.95
C PRO A 31 -3.30 14.10 16.97
N ARG A 32 -3.60 13.53 18.15
CA ARG A 32 -3.48 12.07 18.39
C ARG A 32 -4.14 11.20 17.32
N GLY A 33 -5.37 11.52 16.92
CA GLY A 33 -6.10 10.74 15.92
C GLY A 33 -5.43 10.74 14.54
N GLU A 34 -4.76 11.83 14.16
CA GLU A 34 -4.02 11.89 12.92
C GLU A 34 -2.67 11.20 13.00
N LEU A 35 -2.01 11.32 14.16
CA LEU A 35 -0.78 10.62 14.46
C LEU A 35 -0.97 9.11 14.40
N ASP A 36 -2.08 8.60 14.94
CA ASP A 36 -2.42 7.17 14.91
C ASP A 36 -2.65 6.68 13.48
N ALA A 37 -3.34 7.47 12.65
CA ALA A 37 -3.51 7.15 11.23
C ALA A 37 -2.17 7.11 10.49
N ILE A 38 -1.30 8.11 10.69
CA ILE A 38 0.04 8.12 10.08
C ILE A 38 0.85 6.90 10.51
N ARG A 39 0.83 6.54 11.80
CA ARG A 39 1.51 5.33 12.30
C ARG A 39 1.04 4.08 11.58
N GLU A 40 -0.26 3.93 11.38
CA GLU A 40 -0.83 2.77 10.68
C GLU A 40 -0.35 2.69 9.22
N PHE A 41 -0.28 3.83 8.51
CA PHE A 41 0.28 3.86 7.15
C PHE A 41 1.76 3.52 7.14
N VAL A 42 2.54 4.15 8.02
CA VAL A 42 3.99 3.93 8.12
C VAL A 42 4.30 2.47 8.41
N PHE A 43 3.61 1.86 9.39
CA PHE A 43 3.79 0.46 9.73
C PHE A 43 3.47 -0.46 8.54
N ARG A 44 2.27 -0.32 7.94
CA ARG A 44 1.86 -1.16 6.81
C ARG A 44 2.80 -1.03 5.62
N ASP A 45 3.11 0.21 5.21
CA ASP A 45 3.98 0.47 4.07
C ASP A 45 5.39 -0.07 4.32
N PHE A 46 5.92 0.05 5.54
CA PHE A 46 7.23 -0.52 5.87
C PHE A 46 7.22 -2.05 5.83
N MET A 47 6.15 -2.69 6.31
CA MET A 47 6.01 -4.15 6.24
C MET A 47 5.95 -4.63 4.79
N HIS A 48 5.27 -3.91 3.89
CA HIS A 48 5.31 -4.19 2.45
C HIS A 48 6.70 -3.96 1.85
N TYR A 49 7.40 -2.92 2.27
CA TYR A 49 8.77 -2.63 1.86
C TYR A 49 9.71 -3.79 2.23
N LEU A 50 9.67 -4.24 3.48
CA LEU A 50 10.47 -5.38 3.95
C LEU A 50 10.08 -6.67 3.24
N ALA A 51 8.78 -6.96 3.05
CA ALA A 51 8.31 -8.13 2.33
C ALA A 51 8.77 -8.14 0.86
N THR A 52 8.77 -6.97 0.22
CA THR A 52 9.27 -6.79 -1.15
C THR A 52 10.78 -7.04 -1.22
N ARG A 53 11.56 -6.51 -0.28
CA ARG A 53 13.01 -6.74 -0.19
C ARG A 53 13.37 -8.20 0.15
N ALA A 54 12.55 -8.86 0.94
CA ALA A 54 12.69 -10.29 1.25
C ALA A 54 12.30 -11.20 0.06
N GLY A 55 11.78 -10.63 -1.04
CA GLY A 55 11.38 -11.32 -2.25
C GLY A 55 10.07 -12.10 -2.12
N ILE A 56 9.28 -11.85 -1.07
CA ILE A 56 8.05 -12.60 -0.75
C ILE A 56 7.00 -12.42 -1.86
N TYR A 57 6.85 -11.20 -2.37
CA TYR A 57 5.87 -10.89 -3.41
C TYR A 57 6.26 -11.38 -4.82
N ASN A 58 7.42 -12.04 -4.97
CA ASN A 58 7.80 -12.71 -6.21
C ASN A 58 7.44 -14.20 -6.23
N TRP A 59 6.81 -14.70 -5.17
CA TRP A 59 6.46 -16.12 -5.09
C TRP A 59 5.31 -16.45 -6.04
N LYS A 60 5.47 -17.55 -6.80
CA LYS A 60 4.45 -18.04 -7.74
C LYS A 60 3.15 -18.50 -7.07
N ARG A 61 3.20 -18.79 -5.77
CA ARG A 61 2.05 -19.23 -4.97
C ARG A 61 2.19 -18.56 -3.61
N PHE A 62 1.44 -17.49 -3.41
CA PHE A 62 1.48 -16.79 -2.13
C PHE A 62 0.82 -17.62 -1.04
N SER A 63 1.45 -17.68 0.14
CA SER A 63 0.88 -18.26 1.35
C SER A 63 1.20 -17.32 2.49
N GLU A 64 0.16 -16.85 3.18
CA GLU A 64 0.29 -15.89 4.26
C GLU A 64 1.16 -16.43 5.41
N ASN A 65 0.96 -17.69 5.80
CA ASN A 65 1.77 -18.33 6.85
C ASN A 65 3.25 -18.39 6.47
N ASN A 66 3.57 -18.76 5.23
CA ASN A 66 4.96 -18.79 4.76
C ASN A 66 5.53 -17.37 4.65
N ALA A 67 4.72 -16.40 4.23
CA ALA A 67 5.12 -15.00 4.12
C ALA A 67 5.44 -14.42 5.50
N ARG A 68 4.59 -14.64 6.51
CA ARG A 68 4.82 -14.23 7.91
C ARG A 68 6.10 -14.86 8.45
N LEU A 69 6.28 -16.17 8.31
CA LEU A 69 7.51 -16.84 8.75
C LEU A 69 8.76 -16.27 8.06
N ARG A 70 8.72 -16.11 6.73
CA ARG A 70 9.86 -15.57 5.98
C ARG A 70 10.18 -14.13 6.36
N LEU A 71 9.16 -13.30 6.54
CA LEU A 71 9.33 -11.91 6.92
C LEU A 71 9.89 -11.79 8.33
N CYS A 72 9.40 -12.61 9.27
CA CYS A 72 9.94 -12.70 10.62
C CYS A 72 11.44 -13.05 10.60
N MET A 73 11.83 -14.12 9.90
CA MET A 73 13.25 -14.50 9.74
C MET A 73 14.09 -13.40 9.08
N TYR A 74 13.51 -12.66 8.15
CA TYR A 74 14.17 -11.54 7.50
C TYR A 74 14.40 -10.38 8.47
N VAL A 75 13.40 -10.04 9.28
CA VAL A 75 13.48 -9.00 10.33
C VAL A 75 14.55 -9.36 11.36
N GLU A 76 14.51 -10.57 11.93
CA GLU A 76 15.51 -11.01 12.91
C GLU A 76 16.93 -10.95 12.35
N LYS A 77 17.12 -11.44 11.12
CA LYS A 77 18.43 -11.41 10.45
C LYS A 77 18.94 -9.98 10.23
N MET A 78 18.02 -9.04 9.99
CA MET A 78 18.34 -7.64 9.65
C MET A 78 18.30 -6.71 10.87
N TRP A 79 17.95 -7.20 12.06
CA TRP A 79 17.63 -6.38 13.23
C TRP A 79 18.65 -5.29 13.52
N ASN A 80 19.94 -5.65 13.54
CA ASN A 80 21.05 -4.71 13.80
C ASN A 80 21.22 -3.59 12.77
N LYS A 81 20.57 -3.69 11.60
CA LYS A 81 20.58 -2.69 10.52
C LYS A 81 19.20 -2.11 10.26
N LEU A 82 18.18 -2.58 10.98
CA LEU A 82 16.80 -2.29 10.66
C LEU A 82 16.46 -0.83 10.94
N TRP A 83 17.07 -0.25 11.97
CA TRP A 83 16.97 1.18 12.27
C TRP A 83 17.46 2.05 11.11
N ASP A 84 18.67 1.80 10.60
CA ASP A 84 19.24 2.57 9.49
C ASP A 84 18.37 2.45 8.23
N ILE A 85 17.93 1.23 7.93
CA ILE A 85 17.01 0.96 6.83
C ILE A 85 15.68 1.71 7.01
N ALA A 86 15.11 1.69 8.22
CA ALA A 86 13.86 2.37 8.53
C ALA A 86 14.01 3.88 8.40
N ASN A 87 15.10 4.47 8.90
CA ASN A 87 15.35 5.90 8.83
C ASN A 87 15.52 6.38 7.36
N GLU A 88 16.33 5.68 6.56
CA GLU A 88 16.47 5.96 5.13
C GLU A 88 15.13 5.85 4.39
N TRP A 89 14.41 4.74 4.62
CA TRP A 89 13.11 4.51 4.02
C TRP A 89 12.09 5.57 4.46
N PHE A 90 12.07 5.96 5.73
CA PHE A 90 11.10 6.90 6.29
C PHE A 90 11.28 8.31 5.70
N ASN A 91 12.53 8.71 5.42
CA ASN A 91 12.80 9.96 4.71
C ASN A 91 12.22 9.95 3.29
N LEU A 92 12.36 8.85 2.56
CA LEU A 92 11.70 8.68 1.26
C LEU A 92 10.18 8.61 1.40
N TRP A 93 9.68 7.90 2.41
CA TRP A 93 8.26 7.75 2.70
C TRP A 93 7.60 9.11 2.92
N LYS A 94 8.18 9.99 3.73
CA LYS A 94 7.66 11.37 3.94
C LYS A 94 7.55 12.15 2.64
N LEU A 95 8.58 12.09 1.79
CA LEU A 95 8.57 12.78 0.49
C LEU A 95 7.45 12.25 -0.39
N LYS A 96 7.28 10.93 -0.46
CA LYS A 96 6.22 10.29 -1.25
C LYS A 96 4.83 10.50 -0.68
N TRP A 97 4.68 10.47 0.64
CA TRP A 97 3.44 10.76 1.34
C TRP A 97 2.95 12.16 0.96
N ASN A 98 3.81 13.17 1.07
CA ASN A 98 3.46 14.54 0.70
C ASN A 98 3.15 14.73 -0.80
N GLN A 99 3.71 13.90 -1.68
CA GLN A 99 3.40 13.92 -3.11
C GLN A 99 2.06 13.24 -3.43
N ARG A 100 1.74 12.14 -2.73
CA ARG A 100 0.63 11.25 -3.09
C ARG A 100 -0.63 11.50 -2.29
N VAL A 101 -0.52 12.05 -1.08
CA VAL A 101 -1.66 12.25 -0.18
C VAL A 101 -2.09 13.70 -0.19
N ARG A 102 -3.37 13.92 -0.49
CA ARG A 102 -4.08 15.17 -0.23
C ARG A 102 -5.07 14.94 0.90
N LEU A 103 -4.89 15.71 1.97
CA LEU A 103 -5.83 15.73 3.09
C LEU A 103 -7.06 16.54 2.69
N VAL A 104 -8.24 16.02 3.04
CA VAL A 104 -9.53 16.63 2.76
C VAL A 104 -10.29 16.79 4.06
N PHE A 105 -10.73 18.01 4.35
CA PHE A 105 -11.24 18.37 5.68
C PHE A 105 -12.77 18.41 5.75
N SER A 106 -13.44 18.40 4.60
CA SER A 106 -14.91 18.39 4.53
C SER A 106 -15.43 17.23 3.70
N GLU A 107 -16.59 16.70 4.09
CA GLU A 107 -17.28 15.66 3.34
C GLU A 107 -17.69 16.14 1.94
N GLU A 108 -17.99 17.44 1.79
CA GLU A 108 -18.27 18.04 0.48
C GLU A 108 -17.04 18.08 -0.43
N GLU A 109 -15.88 18.46 0.10
CA GLU A 109 -14.63 18.46 -0.69
C GLU A 109 -14.22 17.03 -1.05
N PHE A 110 -14.34 16.09 -0.11
CA PHE A 110 -14.11 14.68 -0.38
C PHE A 110 -15.08 14.14 -1.45
N LYS A 111 -16.38 14.46 -1.35
CA LYS A 111 -17.39 14.10 -2.35
C LYS A 111 -17.10 14.73 -3.70
N LYS A 112 -16.76 16.02 -3.78
CA LYS A 112 -16.41 16.70 -5.04
C LYS A 112 -15.16 16.08 -5.69
N ALA A 113 -14.16 15.76 -4.89
CA ALA A 113 -12.92 15.17 -5.37
C ALA A 113 -13.07 13.69 -5.79
N THR A 114 -14.04 12.97 -5.23
CA THR A 114 -14.32 11.55 -5.57
C THR A 114 -15.49 11.38 -6.58
N GLN A 115 -16.33 12.39 -6.78
CA GLN A 115 -17.47 12.37 -7.71
C GLN A 115 -17.09 12.15 -9.18
N SER A 116 -15.86 12.49 -9.57
CA SER A 116 -15.33 12.25 -10.91
C SER A 116 -15.02 10.76 -11.16
N VAL A 117 -14.84 9.97 -10.11
CA VAL A 117 -14.52 8.55 -10.20
C VAL A 117 -15.83 7.75 -10.25
N LYS A 118 -16.41 7.66 -11.44
CA LYS A 118 -17.57 6.80 -11.70
C LYS A 118 -17.10 5.44 -12.18
N TRP A 119 -17.22 4.45 -11.31
CA TRP A 119 -17.00 3.05 -11.70
C TRP A 119 -18.19 2.55 -12.52
N ASN A 120 -17.90 1.85 -13.61
CA ASN A 120 -18.88 1.16 -14.40
C ASN A 120 -19.56 0.08 -13.54
N SER A 121 -20.89 -0.03 -13.60
CA SER A 121 -21.65 -1.01 -12.81
C SER A 121 -21.24 -2.46 -13.10
N ALA A 122 -20.74 -2.74 -14.31
CA ALA A 122 -20.25 -4.06 -14.70
C ALA A 122 -18.85 -4.39 -14.13
N LEU A 123 -18.14 -3.44 -13.50
CA LEU A 123 -16.85 -3.70 -12.85
C LEU A 123 -16.99 -4.74 -11.73
N GLU A 124 -18.05 -4.64 -10.94
CA GLU A 124 -18.33 -5.58 -9.84
C GLU A 124 -18.53 -7.02 -10.33
N GLU A 125 -19.04 -7.19 -11.56
CA GLU A 125 -19.16 -8.53 -12.16
C GLU A 125 -17.81 -9.16 -12.45
N VAL A 126 -16.80 -8.36 -12.77
CA VAL A 126 -15.43 -8.81 -13.02
C VAL A 126 -14.74 -9.13 -11.71
N LEU A 127 -14.83 -8.22 -10.72
CA LEU A 127 -14.19 -8.36 -9.41
C LEU A 127 -14.62 -9.64 -8.69
N LYS A 128 -15.88 -10.06 -8.84
CA LYS A 128 -16.39 -11.33 -8.29
C LYS A 128 -15.81 -12.59 -8.95
N LYS A 129 -15.25 -12.47 -10.15
CA LYS A 129 -14.77 -13.60 -10.97
C LYS A 129 -13.25 -13.79 -10.93
N ILE A 130 -12.51 -12.88 -10.29
CA ILE A 130 -11.04 -12.87 -10.27
C ILE A 130 -10.50 -12.81 -8.85
N ASN A 131 -9.32 -13.40 -8.62
CA ASN A 131 -8.64 -13.32 -7.33
C ASN A 131 -7.54 -12.26 -7.38
N LEU A 132 -7.82 -11.07 -6.84
CA LEU A 132 -6.87 -9.96 -6.91
C LEU A 132 -5.67 -10.06 -5.97
N THR A 133 -5.60 -11.04 -5.06
CA THR A 133 -4.55 -11.09 -4.03
C THR A 133 -3.15 -11.07 -4.63
N GLU A 134 -2.84 -11.99 -5.55
CA GLU A 134 -1.50 -12.04 -6.15
C GLU A 134 -1.21 -10.82 -7.02
N LEU A 135 -2.22 -10.30 -7.72
CA LEU A 135 -2.08 -9.09 -8.53
C LEU A 135 -1.79 -7.86 -7.65
N ARG A 136 -2.47 -7.73 -6.51
CA ARG A 136 -2.24 -6.66 -5.53
C ARG A 136 -0.81 -6.70 -5.00
N LEU A 137 -0.36 -7.87 -4.55
CA LEU A 137 1.01 -8.05 -4.05
C LEU A 137 2.06 -7.76 -5.15
N PHE A 138 1.78 -8.18 -6.38
CA PHE A 138 2.61 -7.86 -7.54
C PHE A 138 2.68 -6.34 -7.79
N VAL A 139 1.55 -5.64 -7.76
CA VAL A 139 1.50 -4.19 -7.95
C VAL A 139 2.25 -3.47 -6.82
N ILE A 140 2.01 -3.84 -5.56
CA ILE A 140 2.72 -3.28 -4.39
C ILE A 140 4.24 -3.44 -4.53
N ALA A 141 4.70 -4.64 -4.90
CA ALA A 141 6.12 -4.90 -5.09
C ALA A 141 6.74 -4.01 -6.17
N ASN A 142 6.01 -3.76 -7.27
CA ASN A 142 6.47 -2.92 -8.36
C ASN A 142 6.38 -1.43 -8.04
N LEU A 143 5.39 -0.98 -7.26
CA LEU A 143 5.35 0.38 -6.71
C LEU A 143 6.61 0.67 -5.90
N ILE A 144 6.93 -0.22 -4.95
CA ILE A 144 8.11 -0.09 -4.08
C ILE A 144 9.40 -0.08 -4.90
N ARG A 145 9.53 -0.96 -5.89
CA ARG A 145 10.70 -1.00 -6.79
C ARG A 145 10.86 0.26 -7.63
N ASN A 146 9.76 0.94 -7.94
CA ASN A 146 9.76 2.23 -8.64
C ASN A 146 9.88 3.43 -7.68
N GLY A 147 10.12 3.20 -6.39
CA GLY A 147 10.31 4.24 -5.39
C GLY A 147 9.03 4.81 -4.81
N GLU A 148 7.86 4.27 -5.17
CA GLU A 148 6.59 4.58 -4.52
C GLU A 148 6.49 3.72 -3.26
N VAL A 149 6.78 4.32 -2.11
CA VAL A 149 6.87 3.61 -0.83
C VAL A 149 5.80 4.03 0.18
N ALA A 150 4.92 4.97 -0.17
CA ALA A 150 3.90 5.51 0.72
C ALA A 150 2.49 5.27 0.16
N GLY A 151 1.57 4.79 1.01
CA GLY A 151 0.19 4.47 0.67
C GLY A 151 0.07 3.36 -0.38
N VAL A 152 0.98 2.38 -0.36
CA VAL A 152 1.16 1.46 -1.49
C VAL A 152 -0.03 0.53 -1.68
N GLU A 153 -0.73 0.14 -0.61
CA GLU A 153 -1.95 -0.67 -0.69
C GLU A 153 -3.08 0.09 -1.39
N GLN A 154 -3.30 1.34 -0.99
CA GLN A 154 -4.39 2.17 -1.52
C GLN A 154 -4.12 2.55 -2.97
N ILE A 155 -2.88 2.90 -3.31
CA ILE A 155 -2.47 3.16 -4.70
C ILE A 155 -2.63 1.88 -5.53
N ALA A 156 -2.22 0.72 -5.03
CA ALA A 156 -2.39 -0.54 -5.75
C ALA A 156 -3.86 -0.85 -6.04
N GLU A 157 -4.73 -0.70 -5.03
CA GLU A 157 -6.17 -0.94 -5.19
C GLU A 157 -6.78 0.03 -6.22
N TYR A 158 -6.43 1.31 -6.14
CA TYR A 158 -6.89 2.32 -7.09
C TYR A 158 -6.46 1.98 -8.52
N LEU A 159 -5.15 1.72 -8.74
CA LEU A 159 -4.62 1.43 -10.08
C LEU A 159 -5.28 0.18 -10.69
N ILE A 160 -5.45 -0.88 -9.89
CA ILE A 160 -6.09 -2.13 -10.35
C ILE A 160 -7.55 -1.86 -10.76
N ARG A 161 -8.31 -1.18 -9.89
CA ARG A 161 -9.72 -0.88 -10.16
C ARG A 161 -9.89 0.03 -11.37
N ASP A 162 -9.07 1.06 -11.47
CA ASP A 162 -9.14 2.03 -12.55
C ASP A 162 -8.78 1.41 -13.91
N GLU A 163 -7.72 0.59 -13.94
CA GLU A 163 -7.34 -0.11 -15.16
C GLU A 163 -8.39 -1.14 -15.60
N LEU A 164 -8.95 -1.89 -14.64
CA LEU A 164 -10.07 -2.79 -14.91
C LEU A 164 -11.30 -2.04 -15.41
N ASN A 165 -11.66 -0.92 -14.78
CA ASN A 165 -12.79 -0.11 -15.18
C ASN A 165 -12.64 0.39 -16.61
N SER A 166 -11.46 0.90 -16.97
CA SER A 166 -11.17 1.35 -18.33
C SER A 166 -11.34 0.24 -19.38
N ILE A 167 -10.95 -0.99 -19.05
CA ILE A 167 -11.13 -2.15 -19.93
C ILE A 167 -12.62 -2.52 -20.03
N VAL A 168 -13.35 -2.51 -18.91
CA VAL A 168 -14.79 -2.79 -18.88
C VAL A 168 -15.55 -1.79 -19.74
N GLU A 169 -15.25 -0.50 -19.64
CA GLU A 169 -15.90 0.56 -20.43
C GLU A 169 -15.64 0.41 -21.93
N ARG A 170 -14.44 0.00 -22.33
CA ARG A 170 -14.06 -0.10 -23.75
C ARG A 170 -14.42 -1.43 -24.39
N HIS A 171 -14.38 -2.53 -23.63
CA HIS A 171 -14.41 -3.89 -24.17
C HIS A 171 -15.37 -4.84 -23.44
N GLY A 172 -16.01 -4.39 -22.37
CA GLY A 172 -16.94 -5.18 -21.57
C GLY A 172 -16.27 -6.08 -20.52
N PRO A 173 -17.07 -6.62 -19.58
CA PRO A 173 -16.57 -7.35 -18.41
C PRO A 173 -15.91 -8.69 -18.76
N GLN A 174 -16.34 -9.37 -19.83
CA GLN A 174 -15.73 -10.62 -20.27
C GLN A 174 -14.27 -10.39 -20.68
N LYS A 175 -14.00 -9.32 -21.44
CA LYS A 175 -12.65 -9.01 -21.90
C LYS A 175 -11.72 -8.62 -20.75
N ALA A 176 -12.23 -7.88 -19.77
CA ALA A 176 -11.48 -7.55 -18.56
C ALA A 176 -11.04 -8.82 -17.79
N ALA A 177 -11.93 -9.80 -17.63
CA ALA A 177 -11.62 -11.06 -16.99
C ALA A 177 -10.59 -11.89 -17.78
N GLU A 178 -10.67 -11.90 -19.12
CA GLU A 178 -9.66 -12.54 -19.99
C GLU A 178 -8.29 -11.89 -19.84
N MET A 179 -8.22 -10.55 -19.85
CA MET A 179 -6.96 -9.80 -19.72
C MET A 179 -6.30 -9.98 -18.36
N TYR A 180 -7.11 -10.15 -17.30
CA TYR A 180 -6.60 -10.57 -15.99
C TYR A 180 -5.94 -11.97 -16.09
N LYS A 181 -6.64 -12.96 -16.66
CA LYS A 181 -6.15 -14.34 -16.76
C LYS A 181 -4.92 -14.51 -17.65
N SER A 182 -4.81 -13.72 -18.71
CA SER A 182 -3.67 -13.77 -19.64
C SER A 182 -2.43 -13.01 -19.16
N GLY A 183 -2.54 -12.24 -18.08
CA GLY A 183 -1.46 -11.36 -17.60
C GLY A 183 -1.34 -10.03 -18.35
N ALA A 184 -2.22 -9.76 -19.34
CA ALA A 184 -2.23 -8.50 -20.07
C ALA A 184 -2.55 -7.31 -19.14
N LEU A 185 -3.42 -7.50 -18.14
CA LEU A 185 -3.70 -6.48 -17.12
C LEU A 185 -2.45 -6.14 -16.30
N ALA A 186 -1.68 -7.15 -15.87
CA ALA A 186 -0.44 -6.94 -15.13
C ALA A 186 0.58 -6.14 -15.95
N SER A 187 0.67 -6.40 -17.26
CA SER A 187 1.56 -5.67 -18.16
C SER A 187 1.19 -4.18 -18.25
N ARG A 188 -0.11 -3.87 -18.39
CA ARG A 188 -0.62 -2.48 -18.38
C ARG A 188 -0.36 -1.77 -17.05
N LEU A 189 -0.55 -2.48 -15.94
CA LEU A 189 -0.25 -1.94 -14.61
C LEU A 189 1.24 -1.62 -14.44
N LEU A 190 2.15 -2.44 -14.98
CA LEU A 190 3.59 -2.11 -14.96
C LEU A 190 3.90 -0.82 -15.74
N GLU A 191 3.34 -0.66 -16.93
CA GLU A 191 3.49 0.57 -17.72
C GLU A 191 3.00 1.78 -16.92
N ARG A 192 1.83 1.66 -16.29
CA ARG A 192 1.26 2.72 -15.46
C ARG A 192 2.06 3.03 -14.21
N ILE A 193 2.58 2.03 -13.52
CA ILE A 193 3.48 2.24 -12.37
C ILE A 193 4.74 2.99 -12.82
N SER A 194 5.31 2.63 -13.97
CA SER A 194 6.52 3.28 -14.49
C SER A 194 6.33 4.75 -14.85
N SER A 195 5.10 5.17 -15.17
CA SER A 195 4.77 6.56 -15.49
C SER A 195 4.51 7.42 -14.25
N LEU A 196 4.28 6.82 -13.07
CA LEU A 196 4.03 7.54 -11.82
C LEU A 196 5.16 8.47 -11.42
N LYS A 197 6.41 8.16 -11.80
CA LYS A 197 7.57 9.03 -11.53
C LYS A 197 7.42 10.45 -12.11
N ASN A 198 6.63 10.60 -13.17
CA ASN A 198 6.37 11.88 -13.85
C ASN A 198 5.03 12.50 -13.40
N PHE A 199 4.26 11.80 -12.56
CA PHE A 199 2.93 12.21 -12.14
C PHE A 199 3.00 12.99 -10.83
N THR A 200 2.61 14.26 -10.87
CA THR A 200 2.68 15.20 -9.74
C THR A 200 1.40 15.28 -8.91
N ASP A 201 0.27 14.82 -9.44
CA ASP A 201 -0.99 14.96 -8.73
C ASP A 201 -1.11 13.92 -7.60
N PRO A 202 -1.79 14.28 -6.50
CA PRO A 202 -2.11 13.34 -5.43
C PRO A 202 -2.94 12.17 -5.94
N LEU A 203 -2.61 10.96 -5.50
CA LEU A 203 -3.36 9.73 -5.83
C LEU A 203 -4.31 9.31 -4.71
N LEU A 204 -4.07 9.79 -3.49
CA LEU A 204 -4.81 9.44 -2.28
C LEU A 204 -5.46 10.67 -1.70
N LEU A 205 -6.75 10.57 -1.45
CA LEU A 205 -7.54 11.56 -0.73
C LEU A 205 -7.86 10.98 0.64
N LEU A 206 -7.31 11.57 1.69
CA LEU A 206 -7.59 11.14 3.06
C LEU A 206 -8.46 12.17 3.77
N LYS A 207 -9.63 11.72 4.22
CA LYS A 207 -10.50 12.54 5.04
C LYS A 207 -10.05 12.46 6.50
N PHE A 208 -9.73 13.59 7.10
CA PHE A 208 -9.50 13.69 8.55
C PHE A 208 -10.65 14.42 9.23
N ASP A 209 -11.34 13.75 10.15
CA ASP A 209 -12.39 14.35 10.98
C ASP A 209 -11.80 14.80 12.33
N PHE A 210 -11.46 16.09 12.47
CA PHE A 210 -11.02 16.69 13.73
C PHE A 210 -12.13 16.85 14.79
N GLY A 211 -13.36 16.46 14.46
CA GLY A 211 -14.57 16.71 15.27
C GLY A 211 -14.70 15.91 16.57
N ARG A 212 -13.66 15.16 16.99
CA ARG A 212 -13.62 14.49 18.31
C ARG A 212 -12.43 14.93 19.15
N ILE A 213 -12.17 16.23 19.20
CA ILE A 213 -11.63 16.82 20.43
C ILE A 213 -12.85 17.03 21.34
N GLN A 214 -13.33 15.94 21.96
CA GLN A 214 -14.21 16.08 23.12
C GLN A 214 -13.35 16.63 24.25
N SER A 215 -13.62 17.88 24.57
CA SER A 215 -13.34 18.54 25.84
C SER A 215 -13.46 17.55 27.01
N TYR A 216 -12.35 17.35 27.71
CA TYR A 216 -12.33 16.99 29.12
C TYR A 216 -11.59 18.10 29.86
#